data_AF-J9RAL2-F1
#
_entry.id   AF-J9RAL2-F1
#
_cell.length_a   1.000
_cell.length_b   1.000
_cell.length_c   1.000
_cell.angle_alpha   90.00
_cell.angle_beta   90.00
_cell.angle_gamma   90.00
#
_symmetry.space_group_name_H-M   'P 1'
#
loop_
_entity.id
_entity.type
_entity.pdbx_description
1 polymer ?
#
loop_
_entity_poly.entity_id
_entity_poly.type
_entity_poly.pdbx_seq_one_letter_code
_entity_poly.pdbx_strand_id
1 'polypeptide(L)'
;NDPEATSRTIDKEGWLHTGDIGYIDDDDELFIVDRLKELIKYKGFQVAPAELEALLLAHPEISDAAVVGMKDEDAGEVPVAFVVKSEKSQATEDEIKQYISKQ
;
A
#
# COMPACT_ATOMS: atom_id res chain seq x y z
N ASN A 1 -26.11 11.97 13.06
CA ASN A 1 -26.94 11.64 11.88
C ASN A 1 -26.49 12.49 10.71
N ASP A 2 -25.71 11.91 9.80
CA ASP A 2 -25.13 12.59 8.62
C ASP A 2 -25.64 11.91 7.33
N PRO A 3 -26.70 12.45 6.70
CA PRO A 3 -27.30 11.87 5.51
C PRO A 3 -26.40 12.01 4.27
N GLU A 4 -25.56 13.04 4.22
CA GLU A 4 -24.65 13.24 3.09
C GLU A 4 -23.51 12.21 3.09
N ALA A 5 -22.97 11.88 4.28
CA ALA A 5 -22.02 10.79 4.39
C ALA A 5 -22.63 9.46 3.94
N THR A 6 -23.92 9.25 4.22
CA THR A 6 -24.63 8.03 3.79
C THR A 6 -24.75 7.97 2.27
N SER A 7 -25.18 9.06 1.62
CA SER A 7 -25.37 9.10 0.16
C SER A 7 -24.07 9.09 -0.65
N ARG A 8 -22.92 9.43 -0.03
CA ARG A 8 -21.60 9.27 -0.63
C ARG A 8 -21.08 7.84 -0.59
N THR A 9 -21.48 7.07 0.41
CA THR A 9 -21.01 5.69 0.63
C THR A 9 -21.93 4.66 -0.03
N ILE A 10 -23.24 4.91 -0.06
CA ILE A 10 -24.24 4.04 -0.67
C ILE A 10 -24.80 4.73 -1.90
N ASP A 11 -24.66 4.11 -3.06
CA ASP A 11 -25.17 4.68 -4.31
C ASP A 11 -26.70 4.56 -4.45
N LYS A 12 -27.21 5.06 -5.59
CA LYS A 12 -28.66 5.05 -5.89
C LYS A 12 -29.21 3.65 -6.14
N GLU A 13 -28.36 2.68 -6.43
CA GLU A 13 -28.72 1.28 -6.66
C GLU A 13 -28.66 0.45 -5.36
N GLY A 14 -28.11 1.04 -4.28
CA GLY A 14 -28.03 0.43 -2.96
C GLY A 14 -26.69 -0.25 -2.68
N TRP A 15 -25.68 -0.08 -3.54
CA TRP A 15 -24.35 -0.66 -3.33
C TRP A 15 -23.54 0.20 -2.37
N LEU A 16 -22.87 -0.47 -1.42
CA LEU A 16 -21.91 0.15 -0.51
C LEU A 16 -20.53 0.16 -1.16
N HIS A 17 -19.97 1.34 -1.36
CA HIS A 17 -18.58 1.50 -1.79
C HIS A 17 -17.66 1.42 -0.57
N THR A 18 -16.98 0.29 -0.40
CA THR A 18 -16.11 0.03 0.76
C THR A 18 -14.93 1.00 0.83
N GLY A 19 -14.47 1.47 -0.33
CA GLY A 19 -13.24 2.24 -0.47
C GLY A 19 -12.00 1.35 -0.55
N ASP A 20 -12.17 0.03 -0.63
CA ASP A 20 -11.11 -0.93 -0.87
C ASP A 20 -11.01 -1.22 -2.37
N ILE A 21 -9.80 -1.43 -2.84
CA ILE A 21 -9.48 -1.86 -4.19
C ILE A 21 -9.24 -3.36 -4.14
N GLY A 22 -9.85 -4.07 -5.07
CA GLY A 22 -9.71 -5.51 -5.19
C GLY A 22 -10.11 -5.98 -6.57
N TYR A 23 -9.90 -7.26 -6.81
CA TYR A 23 -10.35 -7.94 -8.02
C TYR A 23 -10.81 -9.35 -7.67
N ILE A 24 -11.62 -9.91 -8.55
CA ILE A 24 -12.01 -11.32 -8.52
C ILE A 24 -11.22 -12.00 -9.63
N ASP A 25 -10.59 -13.13 -9.34
CA ASP A 25 -9.85 -13.90 -10.33
C ASP A 25 -10.75 -14.86 -11.13
N ASP A 26 -10.15 -15.69 -11.99
CA ASP A 26 -10.89 -16.64 -12.83
C ASP A 26 -11.53 -17.80 -12.04
N ASP A 27 -11.14 -17.98 -10.77
CA ASP A 27 -11.65 -19.01 -9.86
C ASP A 27 -12.71 -18.47 -8.87
N ASP A 28 -13.24 -17.26 -9.14
CA ASP A 28 -14.21 -16.53 -8.30
C ASP A 28 -13.66 -16.17 -6.89
N GLU A 29 -12.34 -16.13 -6.71
CA GLU A 29 -11.70 -15.73 -5.45
C GLU A 29 -11.52 -14.21 -5.38
N LEU A 30 -11.89 -13.60 -4.24
CA LEU A 30 -11.78 -12.15 -4.02
C LEU A 30 -10.42 -11.80 -3.39
N PHE A 31 -9.66 -10.94 -4.06
CA PHE A 31 -8.40 -10.40 -3.57
C PHE A 31 -8.56 -8.92 -3.23
N ILE A 32 -8.16 -8.54 -2.01
CA ILE A 32 -8.07 -7.14 -1.58
C ILE A 32 -6.63 -6.69 -1.78
N VAL A 33 -6.46 -5.61 -2.55
CA VAL A 33 -5.17 -5.03 -2.89
C VAL A 33 -4.77 -3.98 -1.86
N ASP A 34 -5.58 -2.95 -1.70
CA ASP A 34 -5.31 -1.84 -0.77
C ASP A 34 -6.55 -0.95 -0.59
N ARG A 35 -6.48 0.09 0.24
CA ARG A 35 -7.51 1.14 0.29
C ARG A 35 -7.25 2.20 -0.76
N LEU A 36 -8.33 2.63 -1.45
CA LEU A 36 -8.29 3.69 -2.45
C LEU A 36 -7.67 5.00 -1.92
N LYS A 37 -7.85 5.29 -0.63
CA LYS A 37 -7.31 6.50 0.01
C LYS A 37 -5.86 6.35 0.50
N GLU A 38 -5.33 5.13 0.54
CA GLU A 38 -4.00 4.81 1.06
C GLU A 38 -2.96 4.64 -0.05
N LEU A 39 -3.41 4.55 -1.32
CA LEU A 39 -2.51 4.55 -2.49
C LEU A 39 -1.64 5.81 -2.56
N ILE A 40 -0.33 5.57 -2.73
CA ILE A 40 0.70 6.60 -2.84
C ILE A 40 0.72 7.15 -4.26
N LYS A 41 0.60 8.46 -4.40
CA LYS A 41 0.51 9.16 -5.69
C LYS A 41 1.89 9.63 -6.14
N TYR A 42 2.68 8.70 -6.69
CA TYR A 42 3.99 9.00 -7.26
C TYR A 42 3.84 9.44 -8.72
N LYS A 43 3.97 10.75 -8.97
CA LYS A 43 3.77 11.37 -10.28
C LYS A 43 2.41 10.99 -10.86
N GLY A 44 2.39 10.35 -12.03
CA GLY A 44 1.16 9.85 -12.68
C GLY A 44 0.77 8.43 -12.27
N PHE A 45 1.51 7.81 -11.35
CA PHE A 45 1.31 6.42 -10.93
C PHE A 45 0.70 6.34 -9.55
N GLN A 46 -0.05 5.26 -9.32
CA GLN A 46 -0.58 4.90 -8.01
C GLN A 46 0.16 3.66 -7.54
N VAL A 47 0.83 3.77 -6.40
CA VAL A 47 1.62 2.70 -5.80
C VAL A 47 0.89 2.21 -4.57
N ALA A 48 0.67 0.90 -4.47
CA ALA A 48 0.04 0.29 -3.30
C ALA A 48 1.09 0.05 -2.20
N PRO A 49 0.96 0.69 -1.02
CA PRO A 49 1.76 0.35 0.15
C PRO A 49 1.87 -1.15 0.43
N ALA A 50 0.75 -1.88 0.38
CA ALA A 50 0.71 -3.29 0.73
C ALA A 50 1.62 -4.17 -0.15
N GLU A 51 1.80 -3.80 -1.42
CA GLU A 51 2.70 -4.50 -2.34
C GLU A 51 4.17 -4.30 -1.93
N LEU A 52 4.56 -3.07 -1.60
CA LEU A 52 5.92 -2.76 -1.13
C LEU A 52 6.19 -3.37 0.24
N GLU A 53 5.20 -3.39 1.13
CA GLU A 53 5.28 -4.06 2.44
C GLU A 53 5.49 -5.56 2.27
N ALA A 54 4.73 -6.23 1.40
CA ALA A 54 4.89 -7.65 1.11
C ALA A 54 6.29 -7.97 0.56
N LEU A 55 6.82 -7.12 -0.34
CA LEU A 55 8.20 -7.26 -0.84
C LEU A 55 9.24 -7.08 0.26
N LEU A 56 9.06 -6.11 1.17
CA LEU A 56 9.95 -5.91 2.31
C LEU A 56 9.91 -7.10 3.28
N LEU A 57 8.72 -7.64 3.57
CA LEU A 57 8.53 -8.80 4.43
C LEU A 57 9.11 -10.10 3.85
N ALA A 58 9.32 -10.17 2.54
CA ALA A 58 10.03 -11.28 1.90
C ALA A 58 11.55 -11.25 2.17
N HIS A 59 12.10 -10.13 2.68
CA HIS A 59 13.51 -10.01 3.02
C HIS A 59 13.80 -10.68 4.38
N PRO A 60 14.75 -11.63 4.49
CA PRO A 60 14.96 -12.42 5.71
C PRO A 60 15.43 -11.61 6.93
N GLU A 61 16.02 -10.44 6.69
CA GLU A 61 16.48 -9.54 7.75
C GLU A 61 15.43 -8.51 8.23
N ILE A 62 14.20 -8.57 7.71
CA ILE A 62 13.07 -7.71 8.09
C ILE A 62 12.03 -8.56 8.81
N SER A 63 11.59 -8.11 9.98
CA SER A 63 10.55 -8.78 10.77
C SER A 63 9.17 -8.14 10.60
N ASP A 64 9.13 -6.83 10.29
CA ASP A 64 7.90 -6.11 10.02
C ASP A 64 8.17 -4.87 9.15
N ALA A 65 7.18 -4.42 8.39
CA ALA A 65 7.31 -3.25 7.52
C ALA A 65 5.98 -2.51 7.36
N ALA A 66 6.05 -1.19 7.29
CA ALA A 66 4.93 -0.33 6.93
C ALA A 66 5.39 0.72 5.91
N VAL A 67 4.60 0.98 4.88
CA VAL A 67 4.93 1.92 3.80
C VAL A 67 3.90 3.02 3.74
N VAL A 68 4.36 4.27 3.65
CA VAL A 68 3.49 5.45 3.57
C VAL A 68 4.00 6.43 2.53
N GLY A 69 3.10 7.24 1.99
CA GLY A 69 3.44 8.36 1.11
C GLY A 69 4.01 9.54 1.90
N MET A 70 5.22 9.97 1.57
CA MET A 70 5.78 11.24 2.02
C MET A 70 5.62 12.28 0.92
N LYS A 71 5.16 13.49 1.26
CA LYS A 71 5.04 14.58 0.29
C LYS A 71 6.40 14.94 -0.32
N ASP A 72 6.39 15.14 -1.62
CA ASP A 72 7.56 15.52 -2.42
C ASP A 72 7.16 16.61 -3.43
N GLU A 73 8.00 17.62 -3.62
CA GLU A 73 7.67 18.79 -4.45
C GLU A 73 7.57 18.43 -5.94
N ASP A 74 8.38 17.47 -6.42
CA ASP A 74 8.45 17.11 -7.83
C ASP A 74 7.58 15.89 -8.17
N ALA A 75 7.48 14.93 -7.24
CA ALA A 75 6.77 13.67 -7.44
C ALA A 75 5.35 13.68 -6.86
N GLY A 76 4.95 14.70 -6.10
CA GLY A 76 3.71 14.70 -5.32
C GLY A 76 3.86 13.90 -4.04
N GLU A 77 4.03 12.59 -4.15
CA GLU A 77 4.36 11.70 -3.04
C GLU A 77 5.46 10.70 -3.42
N VAL A 78 6.33 10.36 -2.48
CA VAL A 78 7.30 9.26 -2.61
C VAL A 78 7.05 8.20 -1.52
N PRO A 79 7.16 6.89 -1.84
CA PRO A 79 7.05 5.86 -0.83
C PRO A 79 8.19 5.93 0.19
N VAL A 80 7.84 5.85 1.47
CA VAL A 80 8.77 5.75 2.59
C VAL A 80 8.41 4.52 3.41
N ALA A 81 9.39 3.65 3.59
CA ALA A 81 9.25 2.43 4.38
C ALA A 81 9.80 2.62 5.79
N PHE A 82 9.01 2.25 6.80
CA PHE A 82 9.45 2.02 8.16
C PHE A 82 9.64 0.52 8.34
N VAL A 83 10.84 0.13 8.78
CA VAL A 83 11.25 -1.27 8.81
C VAL A 83 11.66 -1.66 10.22
N VAL A 84 11.11 -2.76 10.71
CA VAL A 84 11.60 -3.46 11.90
C VAL A 84 12.58 -4.54 11.44
N LYS A 85 13.81 -4.44 11.91
CA LYS A 85 14.85 -5.43 11.62
C LYS A 85 14.62 -6.70 12.43
N SER A 86 14.91 -7.85 11.83
CA SER A 86 14.98 -9.14 12.53
C SER A 86 16.02 -9.12 13.65
N GLU A 87 15.88 -9.98 14.65
CA GLU A 87 16.85 -10.07 15.75
C GLU A 87 18.26 -10.32 15.22
N LYS A 88 19.22 -9.47 15.62
CA LYS A 88 20.64 -9.47 15.19
C LYS A 88 20.91 -9.09 13.73
N SER A 89 19.90 -8.70 12.95
CA SER A 89 20.07 -8.18 11.59
C SER A 89 21.09 -7.04 11.54
N GLN A 90 21.94 -7.06 10.52
CA GLN A 90 22.90 -5.99 10.24
C GLN A 90 22.55 -5.23 8.94
N ALA A 91 21.44 -5.60 8.28
CA ALA A 91 20.95 -4.97 7.06
C ALA A 91 21.02 -3.44 7.13
N THR A 92 21.66 -2.83 6.16
CA THR A 92 21.72 -1.38 6.00
C THR A 92 20.55 -0.89 5.14
N GLU A 93 20.29 0.42 5.22
CA GLU A 93 19.28 1.05 4.36
C GLU A 93 19.57 0.82 2.86
N ASP A 94 20.84 0.92 2.46
CA ASP A 94 21.25 0.75 1.07
C ASP A 94 21.05 -0.69 0.57
N GLU A 95 21.34 -1.69 1.41
CA GLU A 95 21.10 -3.11 1.07
C GLU A 95 19.61 -3.39 0.86
N ILE A 96 18.74 -2.85 1.72
CA ILE A 96 17.29 -3.00 1.61
C ILE A 96 16.78 -2.31 0.34
N LYS A 97 17.23 -1.07 0.06
CA LYS A 97 16.87 -0.35 -1.17
C LYS A 97 17.34 -1.09 -2.42
N GLN A 98 18.53 -1.68 -2.39
CA GLN A 98 19.08 -2.45 -3.51
C GLN A 98 18.35 -3.79 -3.71
N TYR A 99 17.82 -4.40 -2.65
CA TYR A 99 16.98 -5.58 -2.76
C TYR A 99 15.67 -5.26 -3.47
N ILE A 100 14.98 -4.19 -3.05
CA ILE A 100 13.70 -3.77 -3.65
C ILE A 100 13.86 -3.37 -5.12
N SER A 101 14.97 -2.72 -5.50
CA SER A 101 15.19 -2.30 -6.89
C SER A 101 15.47 -3.44 -7.88
N LYS A 102 15.65 -4.68 -7.39
CA LYS A 102 15.91 -5.87 -8.21
C LYS A 102 14.67 -6.74 -8.46
N GLN A 103 13.57 -6.44 -7.78
CA GLN A 103 12.27 -7.09 -8.00
C GLN A 103 11.54 -6.39 -9.15
#